data_AF-A0AAV5PHI4-F1
#
_entry.id   AF-A0AAV5PHI4-F1
#
_cell.length_a   1.000
_cell.length_b   1.000
_cell.length_c   1.000
_cell.angle_alpha   90.00
_cell.angle_beta   90.00
_cell.angle_gamma   90.00
#
_symmetry.space_group_name_H-M   'P 1'
#
loop_
_entity.id
_entity.type
_entity.pdbx_description
1 polymer ?
#
loop_
_entity_poly.entity_id
_entity_poly.type
_entity_poly.pdbx_seq_one_letter_code
_entity_poly.pdbx_strand_id
1 'polypeptide(L)'
;MAKKRRRKKRQNTSLLSVAIAAAAIIWGVYTKGGQGNLTSSSSNTSTSSSAVSSAQTAKTVYGGLAKSDYQKLAQETFKSGGKGWRYVNNNHSTLVKSAWKVNRVIYSNLDSQNRTSSSNTAFLEKRNVANDSLRVRQYVQPTGWHSNRQNGTQIYNRGHLIAYSVSAGIDQDGNYNPKNQSGDQNNPKNLFTQSAFSNQKIQTIFESKVRSALRSGKKVIYQATPIFRGRELMARGINLQAVSTDGSLDFNVYIYNVQPGYQFDYETGRAKIDRGMQVSE
;
A
#
# COMPACT_ATOMS: atom_id res chain seq x y z
N MET A 1 43.71 -1.45 -61.68
CA MET A 1 42.38 -1.76 -61.14
C MET A 1 42.50 -2.09 -59.64
N ALA A 2 41.59 -1.51 -58.84
CA ALA A 2 41.22 -1.80 -57.43
C ALA A 2 42.27 -1.81 -56.29
N LYS A 3 42.42 -0.66 -55.62
CA LYS A 3 42.99 -0.51 -54.26
C LYS A 3 42.01 -1.06 -53.20
N LYS A 4 42.38 -2.14 -52.48
CA LYS A 4 41.62 -2.63 -51.29
C LYS A 4 42.02 -1.85 -50.03
N ARG A 5 41.14 -0.95 -49.59
CA ARG A 5 41.22 -0.23 -48.30
C ARG A 5 40.92 -1.18 -47.13
N ARG A 6 41.90 -1.42 -46.25
CA ARG A 6 41.70 -2.07 -44.93
C ARG A 6 41.09 -1.04 -43.95
N ARG A 7 39.86 -1.27 -43.48
CA ARG A 7 39.23 -0.50 -42.39
C ARG A 7 39.69 -1.08 -41.04
N LYS A 8 40.45 -0.30 -40.26
CA LYS A 8 40.71 -0.56 -38.83
C LYS A 8 39.46 -0.20 -38.02
N LYS A 9 38.92 -1.16 -37.26
CA LYS A 9 37.81 -0.97 -36.32
C LYS A 9 38.40 -0.54 -34.98
N ARG A 10 38.18 0.72 -34.58
CA ARG A 10 38.57 1.26 -33.26
C ARG A 10 37.68 0.63 -32.20
N GLN A 11 38.30 -0.01 -31.20
CA GLN A 11 37.65 -0.35 -29.93
C GLN A 11 37.74 0.89 -29.04
N ASN A 12 36.58 1.46 -28.69
CA ASN A 12 36.49 2.48 -27.65
C ASN A 12 35.93 1.80 -26.40
N THR A 13 36.80 1.45 -25.47
CA THR A 13 36.46 1.19 -24.07
C THR A 13 36.37 2.53 -23.36
N SER A 14 35.19 2.93 -22.88
CA SER A 14 35.08 3.97 -21.85
C SER A 14 34.38 3.39 -20.64
N LEU A 15 35.19 3.06 -19.64
CA LEU A 15 34.78 2.84 -18.27
C LEU A 15 34.28 4.17 -17.71
N LEU A 16 32.99 4.25 -17.36
CA LEU A 16 32.49 5.31 -16.47
C LEU A 16 31.50 4.68 -15.50
N SER A 17 32.05 4.39 -14.32
CA SER A 17 31.41 4.03 -13.08
C SER A 17 30.43 5.13 -12.67
N VAL A 18 29.14 4.80 -12.51
CA VAL A 18 28.18 5.70 -11.86
C VAL A 18 27.78 5.08 -10.53
N ALA A 19 28.33 5.65 -9.46
CA ALA A 19 27.99 5.37 -8.08
C ALA A 19 26.54 5.82 -7.80
N ILE A 20 25.71 4.90 -7.30
CA ILE A 20 24.38 5.24 -6.78
C ILE A 20 24.56 5.67 -5.33
N ALA A 21 24.51 6.97 -5.08
CA ALA A 21 24.50 7.53 -3.75
C ALA A 21 23.17 7.22 -3.05
N ALA A 22 23.23 6.43 -1.99
CA ALA A 22 22.15 6.26 -1.03
C ALA A 22 22.17 7.45 -0.06
N ALA A 23 21.24 8.40 -0.21
CA ALA A 23 21.04 9.46 0.75
C ALA A 23 19.91 9.07 1.72
N ALA A 24 20.30 8.56 2.89
CA ALA A 24 19.45 8.52 4.07
C ALA A 24 19.48 9.91 4.72
N ILE A 25 18.39 10.67 4.61
CA ILE A 25 18.26 11.93 5.35
C ILE A 25 17.72 11.60 6.74
N ILE A 26 18.64 11.62 7.70
CA ILE A 26 18.38 11.80 9.12
C ILE A 26 17.96 13.27 9.29
N TRP A 27 16.74 13.54 9.75
CA TRP A 27 16.40 14.86 10.29
C TRP A 27 15.97 14.71 11.74
N GLY A 28 16.94 14.89 12.63
CA GLY A 28 16.75 15.03 14.06
C GLY A 28 17.18 16.42 14.49
N VAL A 29 16.23 17.13 15.10
CA VAL A 29 16.38 18.06 16.23
C VAL A 29 17.24 19.31 16.01
N TYR A 30 16.57 20.44 15.79
CA TYR A 30 16.87 21.68 16.50
C TYR A 30 15.55 22.30 16.99
N THR A 31 15.35 22.26 18.30
CA THR A 31 14.34 23.08 19.01
C THR A 31 15.11 24.02 19.93
N LYS A 32 14.89 25.33 19.79
CA LYS A 32 14.98 26.31 20.89
C LYS A 32 14.18 27.56 20.54
N GLY A 33 13.24 27.88 21.45
CA GLY A 33 12.96 29.25 21.89
C GLY A 33 11.93 30.04 21.10
N GLY A 34 10.70 30.11 21.62
CA GLY A 34 9.69 31.09 21.21
C GLY A 34 8.41 30.96 22.04
N GLN A 35 8.35 31.66 23.17
CA GLN A 35 7.11 31.91 23.93
C GLN A 35 6.12 32.71 23.07
N GLY A 36 4.87 32.28 23.04
CA GLY A 36 3.75 33.01 22.42
C GLY A 36 2.41 32.48 22.93
N ASN A 37 1.58 33.38 23.45
CA ASN A 37 0.44 33.14 24.32
C ASN A 37 -0.66 32.20 23.79
N LEU A 38 -1.22 31.43 24.72
CA LEU A 38 -2.48 30.71 24.57
C LEU A 38 -3.65 31.70 24.47
N THR A 39 -4.47 31.53 23.44
CA THR A 39 -5.89 31.89 23.47
C THR A 39 -6.68 30.70 22.91
N SER A 40 -7.37 30.03 23.81
CA SER A 40 -8.17 28.83 23.56
C SER A 40 -9.56 29.24 23.07
N SER A 41 -9.77 29.27 21.75
CA SER A 41 -11.12 29.31 21.17
C SER A 41 -11.58 27.87 20.92
N SER A 42 -12.34 27.34 21.88
CA SER A 42 -13.01 26.04 21.81
C SER A 42 -14.15 26.07 20.78
N SER A 43 -13.86 25.73 19.53
CA SER A 43 -14.89 25.35 18.57
C SER A 43 -15.14 23.85 18.68
N ASN A 44 -16.19 23.48 19.40
CA ASN A 44 -16.78 22.14 19.39
C ASN A 44 -17.37 21.87 18.00
N THR A 45 -16.56 21.29 17.11
CA THR A 45 -17.07 20.70 15.86
C THR A 45 -17.22 19.20 16.08
N SER A 46 -18.42 18.82 16.54
CA SER A 46 -18.93 17.46 16.61
C SER A 46 -18.92 16.84 15.21
N THR A 47 -17.79 16.31 14.79
CA THR A 47 -17.66 15.63 13.49
C THR A 47 -18.01 14.17 13.67
N SER A 48 -19.30 13.90 13.67
CA SER A 48 -19.89 12.56 13.58
C SER A 48 -19.49 11.91 12.25
N SER A 49 -18.40 11.15 12.20
CA SER A 49 -18.01 10.37 11.00
C SER A 49 -17.31 9.06 11.32
N SER A 50 -17.84 8.30 12.29
CA SER A 50 -17.33 6.98 12.68
C SER A 50 -18.09 5.88 11.94
N ALA A 51 -17.88 5.71 10.63
CA ALA A 51 -18.70 4.77 9.86
C ALA A 51 -18.51 3.28 10.25
N VAL A 52 -17.40 2.92 10.94
CA VAL A 52 -17.20 1.56 11.48
C VAL A 52 -16.46 1.59 12.83
N SER A 53 -17.18 1.92 13.91
CA SER A 53 -16.64 1.88 15.28
C SER A 53 -16.54 0.45 15.85
N SER A 54 -17.42 -0.45 15.38
CA SER A 54 -17.47 -1.85 15.78
C SER A 54 -17.58 -2.69 14.51
N ALA A 55 -16.46 -3.22 14.04
CA ALA A 55 -16.47 -4.10 12.86
C ALA A 55 -16.85 -5.51 13.27
N GLN A 56 -17.55 -6.20 12.38
CA GLN A 56 -17.85 -7.62 12.50
C GLN A 56 -16.70 -8.43 11.89
N THR A 57 -16.39 -9.57 12.52
CA THR A 57 -15.44 -10.54 11.98
C THR A 57 -16.08 -11.30 10.82
N ALA A 58 -15.37 -11.38 9.69
CA ALA A 58 -15.77 -12.21 8.55
C ALA A 58 -15.85 -13.70 8.95
N LYS A 59 -16.79 -14.43 8.36
CA LYS A 59 -16.98 -15.88 8.58
C LYS A 59 -15.93 -16.74 7.84
N THR A 60 -14.65 -16.47 8.08
CA THR A 60 -13.52 -17.25 7.58
C THR A 60 -12.69 -17.77 8.75
N VAL A 61 -11.85 -18.78 8.52
CA VAL A 61 -10.97 -19.36 9.56
C VAL A 61 -10.00 -18.32 10.15
N TYR A 62 -9.64 -17.29 9.38
CA TYR A 62 -8.68 -16.25 9.77
C TYR A 62 -9.34 -14.89 10.09
N GLY A 63 -10.67 -14.81 10.05
CA GLY A 63 -11.41 -13.56 10.28
C GLY A 63 -11.21 -12.53 9.17
N GLY A 64 -11.26 -11.25 9.54
CA GLY A 64 -11.11 -10.12 8.61
C GLY A 64 -12.37 -9.30 8.43
N LEU A 65 -12.34 -8.39 7.46
CA LEU A 65 -13.42 -7.42 7.21
C LEU A 65 -14.73 -8.11 6.78
N ALA A 66 -15.80 -7.98 7.57
CA ALA A 66 -17.11 -8.48 7.17
C ALA A 66 -17.70 -7.75 5.96
N LYS A 67 -18.55 -8.45 5.21
CA LYS A 67 -19.25 -7.90 4.03
C LYS A 67 -20.05 -6.63 4.35
N SER A 68 -20.70 -6.58 5.52
CA SER A 68 -21.45 -5.40 5.99
C SER A 68 -20.55 -4.19 6.14
N ASP A 69 -19.37 -4.34 6.74
CA ASP A 69 -18.42 -3.24 6.93
C ASP A 69 -17.70 -2.86 5.64
N TYR A 70 -17.44 -3.82 4.74
CA TYR A 70 -17.02 -3.52 3.37
C TYR A 70 -18.00 -2.54 2.70
N GLN A 71 -19.32 -2.84 2.78
CA GLN A 71 -20.33 -1.98 2.17
C GLN A 71 -20.37 -0.58 2.82
N LYS A 72 -20.21 -0.48 4.15
CA LYS A 72 -20.11 0.82 4.83
C LYS A 72 -18.92 1.63 4.31
N LEU A 73 -17.73 1.03 4.27
CA LEU A 73 -16.52 1.68 3.76
C LEU A 73 -16.68 2.08 2.28
N ALA A 74 -17.35 1.25 1.46
CA ALA A 74 -17.59 1.54 0.05
C ALA A 74 -18.47 2.78 -0.16
N GLN A 75 -19.39 3.06 0.76
CA GLN A 75 -20.24 4.25 0.70
C GLN A 75 -19.55 5.53 1.22
N GLU A 76 -18.36 5.42 1.81
CA GLU A 76 -17.63 6.60 2.28
C GLU A 76 -17.11 7.45 1.13
N THR A 77 -17.22 8.76 1.30
CA THR A 77 -16.64 9.76 0.40
C THR A 77 -15.68 10.63 1.21
N PHE A 78 -14.42 10.65 0.79
CA PHE A 78 -13.41 11.50 1.41
C PHE A 78 -13.80 12.98 1.30
N LYS A 79 -13.65 13.71 2.40
CA LYS A 79 -13.85 15.16 2.47
C LYS A 79 -12.49 15.85 2.50
N SER A 80 -12.28 16.78 1.58
CA SER A 80 -11.04 17.55 1.50
C SER A 80 -10.71 18.25 2.82
N GLY A 81 -9.42 18.31 3.15
CA GLY A 81 -8.91 18.76 4.45
C GLY A 81 -8.86 17.65 5.52
N GLY A 82 -9.47 16.49 5.26
CA GLY A 82 -9.42 15.33 6.16
C GLY A 82 -8.09 14.57 6.15
N LYS A 83 -7.96 13.62 7.07
CA LYS A 83 -6.84 12.66 7.10
C LYS A 83 -7.00 11.60 6.02
N GLY A 84 -5.90 11.23 5.37
CA GLY A 84 -5.84 10.22 4.31
C GLY A 84 -6.14 8.79 4.79
N TRP A 85 -6.38 8.60 6.09
CA TRP A 85 -6.79 7.34 6.68
C TRP A 85 -7.64 7.56 7.94
N ARG A 86 -8.26 6.49 8.43
CA ARG A 86 -8.97 6.46 9.71
C ARG A 86 -8.89 5.10 10.37
N TYR A 87 -9.13 5.06 11.67
CA TYR A 87 -9.32 3.80 12.40
C TYR A 87 -10.65 3.14 12.06
N VAL A 88 -10.61 1.81 12.02
CA VAL A 88 -11.75 0.90 11.90
C VAL A 88 -11.76 0.03 13.14
N ASN A 89 -12.94 -0.30 13.68
CA ASN A 89 -13.07 -1.18 14.84
C ASN A 89 -12.21 -0.72 16.04
N ASN A 90 -12.20 0.58 16.33
CA ASN A 90 -11.36 1.18 17.37
C ASN A 90 -9.86 0.82 17.27
N ASN A 91 -9.36 0.70 16.03
CA ASN A 91 -7.99 0.27 15.73
C ASN A 91 -7.66 -1.17 16.17
N HIS A 92 -8.66 -2.04 16.31
CA HIS A 92 -8.45 -3.45 16.62
C HIS A 92 -8.76 -4.32 15.42
N SER A 93 -7.83 -5.20 15.10
CA SER A 93 -7.96 -6.20 14.06
C SER A 93 -9.12 -7.14 14.35
N THR A 94 -9.81 -7.55 13.27
CA THR A 94 -10.82 -8.63 13.33
C THR A 94 -10.22 -9.98 12.93
N LEU A 95 -8.91 -10.05 12.74
CA LEU A 95 -8.21 -11.28 12.37
C LEU A 95 -8.07 -12.21 13.58
N VAL A 96 -8.21 -13.50 13.31
CA VAL A 96 -8.07 -14.55 14.32
C VAL A 96 -6.59 -14.91 14.45
N LYS A 97 -5.91 -14.38 15.48
CA LYS A 97 -4.45 -14.59 15.68
C LYS A 97 -4.02 -16.06 15.71
N SER A 98 -4.87 -16.97 16.20
CA SER A 98 -4.59 -18.41 16.27
C SER A 98 -4.64 -19.12 14.90
N ALA A 99 -5.11 -18.44 13.85
CA ALA A 99 -5.13 -18.94 12.48
C ALA A 99 -3.76 -18.96 11.81
N TRP A 100 -2.74 -18.32 12.39
CA TRP A 100 -1.36 -18.46 11.91
C TRP A 100 -0.90 -19.91 12.13
N LYS A 101 -0.58 -20.62 11.05
CA LYS A 101 -0.10 -22.01 11.07
C LYS A 101 1.11 -22.23 10.16
N VAL A 102 1.01 -21.73 8.93
CA VAL A 102 2.01 -21.91 7.87
C VAL A 102 2.30 -20.57 7.22
N ASN A 103 3.55 -20.38 6.83
CA ASN A 103 3.97 -19.20 6.08
C ASN A 103 3.45 -19.28 4.65
N ARG A 104 2.55 -18.36 4.28
CA ARG A 104 1.94 -18.28 2.95
C ARG A 104 1.20 -16.96 2.78
N VAL A 105 0.81 -16.66 1.56
CA VAL A 105 -0.22 -15.67 1.25
C VAL A 105 -1.39 -16.37 0.60
N ILE A 106 -2.60 -16.04 1.03
CA ILE A 106 -3.83 -16.45 0.35
C ILE A 106 -4.22 -15.28 -0.55
N TYR A 107 -3.94 -15.43 -1.85
CA TYR A 107 -4.38 -14.50 -2.88
C TYR A 107 -5.81 -14.80 -3.30
N SER A 108 -6.67 -13.79 -3.29
CA SER A 108 -8.01 -13.89 -3.84
C SER A 108 -7.97 -13.83 -5.36
N ASN A 109 -8.90 -14.52 -6.02
CA ASN A 109 -9.09 -14.35 -7.46
C ASN A 109 -9.62 -12.93 -7.76
N LEU A 110 -9.33 -12.46 -8.97
CA LEU A 110 -9.96 -11.26 -9.49
C LEU A 110 -11.46 -11.47 -9.62
N ASP A 111 -12.25 -10.43 -9.40
CA ASP A 111 -13.70 -10.50 -9.62
C ASP A 111 -14.05 -10.47 -11.13
N SER A 112 -15.35 -10.48 -11.43
CA SER A 112 -15.86 -10.47 -12.82
C SER A 112 -15.54 -9.20 -13.60
N GLN A 113 -14.98 -8.16 -12.96
CA GLN A 113 -14.48 -6.94 -13.60
C GLN A 113 -12.94 -6.92 -13.65
N ASN A 114 -12.28 -8.04 -13.35
CA ASN A 114 -10.84 -8.20 -13.22
C ASN A 114 -10.21 -7.36 -12.09
N ARG A 115 -10.98 -7.03 -11.03
CA ARG A 115 -10.52 -6.23 -9.90
C ARG A 115 -10.03 -7.10 -8.75
N THR A 116 -9.07 -6.59 -7.99
CA THR A 116 -8.64 -7.12 -6.68
C THR A 116 -9.60 -6.68 -5.57
N SER A 117 -10.89 -7.01 -5.69
CA SER A 117 -11.96 -6.53 -4.80
C SER A 117 -12.21 -7.40 -3.55
N SER A 118 -11.45 -8.49 -3.41
CA SER A 118 -11.48 -9.39 -2.24
C SER A 118 -10.16 -9.32 -1.47
N SER A 119 -10.19 -9.72 -0.20
CA SER A 119 -9.03 -9.63 0.69
C SER A 119 -7.89 -10.57 0.28
N ASN A 120 -6.66 -10.09 0.34
CA ASN A 120 -5.48 -10.97 0.41
C ASN A 120 -5.05 -11.09 1.87
N THR A 121 -4.74 -12.31 2.31
CA THR A 121 -4.33 -12.58 3.70
C THR A 121 -2.95 -13.23 3.73
N ALA A 122 -2.01 -12.57 4.37
CA ALA A 122 -0.63 -13.00 4.50
C ALA A 122 -0.33 -13.50 5.92
N PHE A 123 0.32 -14.66 6.02
CA PHE A 123 0.81 -15.26 7.25
C PHE A 123 2.32 -15.17 7.25
N LEU A 124 2.83 -14.11 7.87
CA LEU A 124 4.20 -13.62 7.70
C LEU A 124 5.06 -13.91 8.92
N GLU A 125 6.36 -14.02 8.70
CA GLU A 125 7.39 -14.10 9.73
C GLU A 125 8.70 -13.43 9.24
N LYS A 126 9.73 -13.40 10.09
CA LYS A 126 10.98 -12.66 9.85
C LYS A 126 11.59 -12.88 8.45
N ARG A 127 11.51 -14.10 7.91
CA ARG A 127 12.09 -14.47 6.61
C ARG A 127 11.37 -13.88 5.40
N ASN A 128 10.21 -13.25 5.56
CA ASN A 128 9.52 -12.57 4.46
C ASN A 128 9.92 -11.10 4.29
N VAL A 129 10.79 -10.56 5.16
CA VAL A 129 11.30 -9.20 4.97
C VAL A 129 12.24 -9.18 3.75
N ALA A 130 11.82 -8.49 2.69
CA ALA A 130 12.54 -8.48 1.41
C ALA A 130 13.69 -7.46 1.38
N ASN A 131 14.67 -7.74 0.53
CA ASN A 131 15.71 -6.77 0.17
C ASN A 131 15.21 -5.89 -0.99
N ASP A 132 15.20 -4.57 -0.81
CA ASP A 132 14.75 -3.62 -1.83
C ASP A 132 15.63 -3.63 -3.09
N SER A 133 16.88 -4.10 -3.02
CA SER A 133 17.76 -4.20 -4.20
C SER A 133 17.32 -5.27 -5.21
N LEU A 134 16.46 -6.22 -4.82
CA LEU A 134 15.91 -7.26 -5.70
C LEU A 134 14.64 -6.79 -6.44
N ARG A 135 14.21 -5.54 -6.22
CA ARG A 135 13.04 -4.97 -6.89
C ARG A 135 13.37 -4.64 -8.34
N VAL A 136 12.48 -5.04 -9.24
CA VAL A 136 12.54 -4.76 -10.67
C VAL A 136 11.38 -3.89 -11.12
N ARG A 137 11.43 -3.45 -12.38
CA ARG A 137 10.34 -2.67 -12.99
C ARG A 137 9.05 -3.50 -13.03
N GLN A 138 7.98 -2.92 -12.52
CA GLN A 138 6.64 -3.51 -12.59
C GLN A 138 5.95 -3.19 -13.93
N TYR A 139 5.14 -4.13 -14.43
CA TYR A 139 4.48 -4.00 -15.73
C TYR A 139 2.96 -4.22 -15.68
N VAL A 140 2.42 -4.98 -14.71
CA VAL A 140 0.97 -5.22 -14.59
C VAL A 140 0.21 -3.90 -14.50
N GLN A 141 -0.86 -3.75 -15.27
CA GLN A 141 -1.75 -2.59 -15.21
C GLN A 141 -3.09 -3.05 -14.62
N PRO A 142 -3.37 -2.74 -13.33
CA PRO A 142 -4.66 -3.08 -12.74
C PRO A 142 -5.83 -2.35 -13.41
N THR A 143 -7.05 -2.68 -13.03
CA THR A 143 -8.23 -1.94 -13.49
C THR A 143 -8.14 -0.46 -13.15
N GLY A 144 -8.71 0.39 -14.02
CA GLY A 144 -8.65 1.84 -13.88
C GLY A 144 -7.26 2.45 -14.03
N TRP A 145 -6.27 1.69 -14.55
CA TRP A 145 -4.92 2.20 -14.75
C TRP A 145 -4.85 3.21 -15.90
N HIS A 146 -4.16 4.33 -15.65
CA HIS A 146 -3.82 5.35 -16.65
C HIS A 146 -2.32 5.66 -16.59
N SER A 147 -1.83 6.58 -17.43
CA SER A 147 -0.47 7.11 -17.32
C SER A 147 -0.19 7.51 -15.87
N ASN A 148 0.87 6.93 -15.29
CA ASN A 148 1.21 7.17 -13.89
C ASN A 148 1.69 8.59 -13.60
N ARG A 149 1.95 9.39 -14.64
CA ARG A 149 2.32 10.80 -14.54
C ARG A 149 1.30 11.70 -15.23
N GLN A 150 0.99 12.82 -14.61
CA GLN A 150 0.22 13.92 -15.17
C GLN A 150 0.95 15.23 -14.91
N ASN A 151 1.29 15.96 -15.97
CA ASN A 151 2.10 17.19 -15.91
C ASN A 151 3.41 17.05 -15.13
N GLY A 152 4.10 15.92 -15.32
CA GLY A 152 5.37 15.66 -14.62
C GLY A 152 5.24 15.18 -13.18
N THR A 153 4.04 15.15 -12.58
CA THR A 153 3.81 14.60 -11.23
C THR A 153 3.39 13.15 -11.33
N GLN A 154 4.01 12.26 -10.54
CA GLN A 154 3.53 10.89 -10.40
C GLN A 154 2.28 10.87 -9.51
N ILE A 155 1.16 10.39 -10.03
CA ILE A 155 -0.13 10.37 -9.33
C ILE A 155 -0.70 8.96 -9.14
N TYR A 156 -0.18 7.96 -9.87
CA TYR A 156 -0.54 6.55 -9.68
C TYR A 156 0.67 5.68 -9.34
N ASN A 157 0.40 4.62 -8.59
CA ASN A 157 1.24 3.47 -8.32
C ASN A 157 0.46 2.18 -8.53
N ARG A 158 1.20 1.11 -8.81
CA ARG A 158 0.70 -0.25 -8.73
C ARG A 158 0.71 -0.63 -7.25
N GLY A 159 -0.38 -0.31 -6.56
CA GLY A 159 -0.50 -0.54 -5.13
C GLY A 159 -0.53 -2.02 -4.84
N HIS A 160 0.42 -2.49 -4.03
CA HIS A 160 0.42 -3.87 -3.55
C HIS A 160 -0.57 -4.02 -2.40
N LEU A 161 -1.36 -5.09 -2.40
CA LEU A 161 -2.17 -5.47 -1.22
C LEU A 161 -1.23 -6.02 -0.14
N ILE A 162 -0.42 -7.02 -0.50
CA ILE A 162 0.69 -7.51 0.31
C ILE A 162 1.99 -6.94 -0.24
N ALA A 163 2.60 -6.01 0.48
CA ALA A 163 3.79 -5.31 0.01
C ALA A 163 4.95 -6.26 -0.32
N TYR A 164 5.66 -5.92 -1.40
CA TYR A 164 6.96 -6.49 -1.74
C TYR A 164 7.88 -6.65 -0.52
N SER A 165 7.99 -5.59 0.30
CA SER A 165 8.93 -5.53 1.42
C SER A 165 8.68 -6.55 2.54
N VAL A 166 7.52 -7.22 2.53
CA VAL A 166 7.12 -8.22 3.54
C VAL A 166 6.65 -9.53 2.90
N SER A 167 6.92 -9.76 1.61
CA SER A 167 6.50 -10.96 0.87
C SER A 167 7.67 -11.77 0.30
N ALA A 168 8.90 -11.59 0.81
CA ALA A 168 10.03 -12.39 0.35
C ALA A 168 9.76 -13.88 0.47
N GLY A 169 10.10 -14.62 -0.59
CA GLY A 169 9.89 -16.06 -0.66
C GLY A 169 8.46 -16.48 -0.93
N ILE A 170 7.51 -15.56 -1.06
CA ILE A 170 6.15 -15.91 -1.48
C ILE A 170 6.11 -15.92 -3.01
N ASP A 171 5.71 -17.06 -3.59
CA ASP A 171 5.51 -17.18 -5.04
C ASP A 171 4.12 -16.64 -5.48
N GLN A 172 3.83 -16.73 -6.78
CA GLN A 172 2.60 -16.21 -7.38
C GLN A 172 1.34 -16.98 -6.92
N ASP A 173 1.50 -18.23 -6.48
CA ASP A 173 0.43 -19.07 -5.94
C ASP A 173 0.25 -18.86 -4.43
N GLY A 174 1.14 -18.08 -3.82
CA GLY A 174 1.10 -17.74 -2.41
C GLY A 174 1.84 -18.71 -1.50
N ASN A 175 2.58 -19.68 -2.06
CA ASN A 175 3.36 -20.62 -1.29
C ASN A 175 4.73 -20.03 -0.94
N TYR A 176 5.27 -20.42 0.21
CA TYR A 176 6.62 -20.06 0.59
C TYR A 176 7.65 -20.97 -0.08
N ASN A 177 8.58 -20.37 -0.82
CA ASN A 177 9.75 -21.00 -1.41
C ASN A 177 11.03 -20.27 -0.95
N PRO A 178 11.87 -20.89 -0.11
CA PRO A 178 13.10 -20.26 0.41
C PRO A 178 14.14 -19.95 -0.68
N LYS A 179 14.02 -20.54 -1.87
CA LYS A 179 14.90 -20.23 -3.02
C LYS A 179 14.53 -18.91 -3.68
N ASN A 180 13.32 -18.40 -3.47
CA ASN A 180 12.93 -17.07 -3.92
C ASN A 180 13.23 -16.06 -2.81
N GLN A 181 14.17 -15.14 -3.05
CA GLN A 181 14.50 -14.09 -2.09
C GLN A 181 13.78 -12.77 -2.38
N SER A 182 13.09 -12.69 -3.51
CA SER A 182 12.33 -11.51 -3.92
C SER A 182 10.95 -11.51 -3.28
N GLY A 183 10.42 -10.32 -3.00
CA GLY A 183 9.01 -10.15 -2.68
C GLY A 183 8.13 -10.21 -3.93
N ASP A 184 6.82 -10.27 -3.74
CA ASP A 184 5.89 -10.22 -4.86
C ASP A 184 5.97 -8.87 -5.60
N GLN A 185 6.08 -8.90 -6.93
CA GLN A 185 6.31 -7.70 -7.75
C GLN A 185 5.19 -7.43 -8.76
N ASN A 186 4.71 -8.49 -9.40
CA ASN A 186 3.84 -8.41 -10.58
C ASN A 186 2.70 -9.43 -10.52
N ASN A 187 2.25 -9.86 -9.34
CA ASN A 187 1.06 -10.71 -9.27
C ASN A 187 -0.20 -9.88 -9.57
N PRO A 188 -0.95 -10.18 -10.64
CA PRO A 188 -2.18 -9.44 -10.95
C PRO A 188 -3.22 -9.54 -9.83
N LYS A 189 -3.21 -10.61 -9.03
CA LYS A 189 -4.09 -10.80 -7.87
C LYS A 189 -3.67 -9.98 -6.63
N ASN A 190 -2.54 -9.28 -6.70
CA ASN A 190 -1.98 -8.52 -5.58
C ASN A 190 -1.81 -7.03 -5.87
N LEU A 191 -2.31 -6.55 -7.01
CA LEU A 191 -2.14 -5.17 -7.46
C LEU A 191 -3.48 -4.47 -7.70
N PHE A 192 -3.56 -3.19 -7.32
CA PHE A 192 -4.66 -2.29 -7.68
C PHE A 192 -4.13 -0.91 -8.06
N THR A 193 -4.94 -0.12 -8.77
CA THR A 193 -4.59 1.26 -9.09
C THR A 193 -4.72 2.12 -7.83
N GLN A 194 -3.59 2.59 -7.33
CA GLN A 194 -3.51 3.36 -6.10
C GLN A 194 -2.84 4.71 -6.35
N SER A 195 -3.28 5.75 -5.66
CA SER A 195 -2.66 7.06 -5.76
C SER A 195 -1.22 7.04 -5.26
N ALA A 196 -0.39 7.98 -5.74
CA ALA A 196 0.99 8.07 -5.28
C ALA A 196 1.08 8.39 -3.79
N PHE A 197 0.26 9.32 -3.32
CA PHE A 197 0.17 9.72 -1.91
C PHE A 197 -0.26 8.56 -1.01
N SER A 198 -1.41 7.93 -1.29
CA SER A 198 -1.91 6.85 -0.43
C SER A 198 -0.96 5.65 -0.40
N ASN A 199 -0.32 5.31 -1.54
CA ASN A 199 0.65 4.22 -1.62
C ASN A 199 1.95 4.55 -0.85
N GLN A 200 2.60 5.67 -1.17
CA GLN A 200 3.98 5.94 -0.73
C GLN A 200 4.05 6.59 0.64
N LYS A 201 3.02 7.34 1.04
CA LYS A 201 2.96 8.02 2.34
C LYS A 201 2.14 7.21 3.32
N ILE A 202 0.84 7.06 3.06
CA ILE A 202 -0.09 6.57 4.08
C ILE A 202 0.05 5.08 4.34
N GLN A 203 0.00 4.25 3.29
CA GLN A 203 0.11 2.79 3.43
C GLN A 203 1.48 2.37 3.98
N THR A 204 2.56 3.06 3.60
CA THR A 204 3.92 2.85 4.14
C THR A 204 3.99 2.96 5.67
N ILE A 205 3.17 3.82 6.31
CA ILE A 205 3.13 3.95 7.78
C ILE A 205 2.77 2.60 8.41
N PHE A 206 1.71 1.95 7.92
CA PHE A 206 1.20 0.70 8.46
C PHE A 206 2.05 -0.51 8.07
N GLU A 207 2.53 -0.54 6.83
CA GLU A 207 3.47 -1.57 6.38
C GLU A 207 4.78 -1.55 7.17
N SER A 208 5.22 -0.36 7.60
CA SER A 208 6.41 -0.23 8.44
C SER A 208 6.20 -0.81 9.85
N LYS A 209 4.99 -0.72 10.41
CA LYS A 209 4.66 -1.41 11.67
C LYS A 209 4.76 -2.92 11.53
N VAL A 210 4.19 -3.46 10.44
CA VAL A 210 4.30 -4.90 10.12
C VAL A 210 5.77 -5.30 9.93
N ARG A 211 6.52 -4.57 9.12
CA ARG A 211 7.95 -4.85 8.85
C ARG A 211 8.79 -4.83 10.12
N SER A 212 8.57 -3.87 11.00
CA SER A 212 9.26 -3.80 12.30
C SER A 212 8.92 -5.01 13.17
N ALA A 213 7.65 -5.40 13.27
CA ALA A 213 7.25 -6.59 14.01
C ALA A 213 7.93 -7.87 13.46
N LEU A 214 7.97 -8.05 12.14
CA LEU A 214 8.65 -9.17 11.50
C LEU A 214 10.16 -9.18 11.80
N ARG A 215 10.82 -8.01 11.74
CA ARG A 215 12.25 -7.87 12.08
C ARG A 215 12.54 -8.24 13.54
N SER A 216 11.62 -7.90 14.45
CA SER A 216 11.65 -8.29 15.86
C SER A 216 11.25 -9.75 16.12
N GLY A 217 11.13 -10.58 15.07
CA GLY A 217 10.86 -12.01 15.20
C GLY A 217 9.40 -12.38 15.45
N LYS A 218 8.47 -11.42 15.32
CA LYS A 218 7.04 -11.69 15.48
C LYS A 218 6.48 -12.44 14.27
N LYS A 219 5.47 -13.27 14.51
CA LYS A 219 4.61 -13.86 13.48
C LYS A 219 3.36 -13.01 13.35
N VAL A 220 3.04 -12.59 12.13
CA VAL A 220 1.99 -11.60 11.86
C VAL A 220 1.00 -12.16 10.85
N ILE A 221 -0.29 -12.04 11.13
CA ILE A 221 -1.34 -12.14 10.11
C ILE A 221 -1.62 -10.72 9.63
N TYR A 222 -1.48 -10.47 8.33
CA TYR A 222 -1.73 -9.18 7.70
C TYR A 222 -2.77 -9.37 6.59
N GLN A 223 -3.81 -8.55 6.57
CA GLN A 223 -4.86 -8.61 5.57
C GLN A 223 -5.08 -7.24 4.95
N ALA A 224 -5.22 -7.24 3.63
CA ALA A 224 -5.44 -6.05 2.82
C ALA A 224 -6.65 -6.26 1.91
N THR A 225 -7.61 -5.33 1.96
CA THR A 225 -8.89 -5.42 1.24
C THR A 225 -9.19 -4.11 0.51
N PRO A 226 -8.95 -4.03 -0.81
CA PRO A 226 -9.35 -2.88 -1.60
C PRO A 226 -10.88 -2.73 -1.64
N ILE A 227 -11.35 -1.51 -1.45
CA ILE A 227 -12.78 -1.21 -1.32
C ILE A 227 -13.25 -0.51 -2.59
N PHE A 228 -14.17 -1.15 -3.31
CA PHE A 228 -14.80 -0.61 -4.53
C PHE A 228 -16.28 -0.32 -4.27
N ARG A 229 -16.84 0.71 -4.91
CA ARG A 229 -18.29 0.97 -4.90
C ARG A 229 -18.90 0.53 -6.23
N GLY A 230 -19.86 -0.39 -6.18
CA GLY A 230 -20.56 -0.86 -7.38
C GLY A 230 -19.60 -1.38 -8.45
N ARG A 231 -19.66 -0.76 -9.64
CA ARG A 231 -18.89 -1.17 -10.83
C ARG A 231 -17.58 -0.40 -11.03
N GLU A 232 -17.18 0.42 -10.06
CA GLU A 232 -15.96 1.22 -10.15
C GLU A 232 -14.72 0.38 -10.48
N LEU A 233 -13.87 0.89 -11.36
CA LEU A 233 -12.63 0.23 -11.79
C LEU A 233 -11.42 0.61 -10.93
N MET A 234 -11.49 1.70 -10.16
CA MET A 234 -10.49 2.11 -9.19
C MET A 234 -11.08 2.05 -7.77
N ALA A 235 -10.33 1.48 -6.82
CA ALA A 235 -10.79 1.37 -5.44
C ALA A 235 -10.89 2.77 -4.79
N ARG A 236 -11.91 3.00 -3.97
CA ARG A 236 -12.08 4.19 -3.12
C ARG A 236 -11.05 4.28 -2.01
N GLY A 237 -10.52 3.14 -1.61
CA GLY A 237 -9.55 2.99 -0.53
C GLY A 237 -9.17 1.55 -0.30
N ILE A 238 -8.45 1.30 0.77
CA ILE A 238 -8.02 -0.04 1.18
C ILE A 238 -8.15 -0.19 2.70
N ASN A 239 -8.80 -1.26 3.15
CA ASN A 239 -8.76 -1.65 4.55
C ASN A 239 -7.50 -2.48 4.80
N LEU A 240 -6.70 -2.07 5.78
CA LEU A 240 -5.53 -2.80 6.24
C LEU A 240 -5.71 -3.17 7.69
N GLN A 241 -5.46 -4.42 8.02
CA GLN A 241 -5.45 -4.88 9.41
C GLN A 241 -4.33 -5.89 9.63
N ALA A 242 -3.72 -5.86 10.80
CA ALA A 242 -2.69 -6.82 11.19
C ALA A 242 -2.85 -7.22 12.65
N VAL A 243 -2.50 -8.46 12.95
CA VAL A 243 -2.36 -8.96 14.33
C VAL A 243 -1.13 -9.86 14.43
N SER A 244 -0.29 -9.68 15.44
CA SER A 244 0.77 -10.64 15.76
C SER A 244 0.24 -11.76 16.65
N THR A 245 0.84 -12.94 16.57
CA THR A 245 0.40 -14.11 17.36
C THR A 245 0.48 -13.88 18.87
N ASP A 246 1.38 -13.00 19.31
CA ASP A 246 1.53 -12.57 20.71
C ASP A 246 0.68 -11.34 21.08
N GLY A 247 -0.04 -10.74 20.13
CA GLY A 247 -0.91 -9.57 20.34
C GLY A 247 -0.19 -8.22 20.47
N SER A 248 1.13 -8.17 20.36
CA SER A 248 1.92 -6.93 20.47
C SER A 248 1.73 -5.95 19.29
N LEU A 249 1.42 -6.46 18.10
CA LEU A 249 0.96 -5.68 16.95
C LEU A 249 -0.54 -5.93 16.77
N ASP A 250 -1.33 -4.85 16.79
CA ASP A 250 -2.75 -4.88 16.51
C ASP A 250 -3.16 -3.54 15.88
N PHE A 251 -3.71 -3.59 14.66
CA PHE A 251 -4.32 -2.42 14.03
C PHE A 251 -5.41 -2.80 13.04
N ASN A 252 -6.31 -1.85 12.82
CA ASN A 252 -7.32 -1.92 11.76
C ASN A 252 -7.64 -0.51 11.27
N VAL A 253 -7.35 -0.25 9.99
CA VAL A 253 -7.45 1.08 9.39
C VAL A 253 -8.07 1.01 8.00
N TYR A 254 -8.67 2.11 7.60
CA TYR A 254 -9.07 2.36 6.23
C TYR A 254 -8.26 3.53 5.68
N ILE A 255 -7.59 3.31 4.55
CA ILE A 255 -6.79 4.30 3.85
C ILE A 255 -7.55 4.75 2.61
N TYR A 256 -7.81 6.04 2.48
CA TYR A 256 -8.46 6.60 1.30
C TYR A 256 -7.51 6.60 0.11
N ASN A 257 -8.02 6.24 -1.06
CA ASN A 257 -7.27 6.28 -2.31
C ASN A 257 -7.39 7.68 -2.94
N VAL A 258 -6.67 8.65 -2.36
CA VAL A 258 -6.77 10.08 -2.66
C VAL A 258 -5.39 10.70 -2.85
N GLN A 259 -5.33 11.78 -3.63
CA GLN A 259 -4.10 12.47 -3.99
C GLN A 259 -4.26 13.98 -3.77
N PRO A 260 -3.41 14.63 -2.96
CA PRO A 260 -3.40 16.09 -2.87
C PRO A 260 -3.26 16.73 -4.26
N GLY A 261 -4.10 17.73 -4.54
CA GLY A 261 -4.13 18.45 -5.82
C GLY A 261 -4.88 17.75 -6.97
N TYR A 262 -5.48 16.57 -6.73
CA TYR A 262 -6.17 15.80 -7.76
C TYR A 262 -7.46 15.16 -7.24
N GLN A 263 -8.46 15.09 -8.11
CA GLN A 263 -9.68 14.32 -7.90
C GLN A 263 -9.69 13.13 -8.86
N PHE A 264 -10.03 11.94 -8.35
CA PHE A 264 -10.22 10.75 -9.17
C PHE A 264 -11.69 10.52 -9.48
N ASP A 265 -11.98 10.20 -10.73
CA ASP A 265 -13.17 9.47 -11.12
C ASP A 265 -12.91 7.98 -10.89
N TYR A 266 -13.50 7.41 -9.85
CA TYR A 266 -13.28 6.02 -9.47
C TYR A 266 -13.95 5.03 -10.44
N GLU A 267 -14.95 5.46 -11.23
CA GLU A 267 -15.58 4.60 -12.22
C GLU A 267 -14.58 4.20 -13.29
N THR A 268 -13.81 5.17 -13.78
CA THR A 268 -12.86 4.97 -14.88
C THR A 268 -11.38 4.93 -14.44
N GLY A 269 -11.09 5.39 -13.23
CA GLY A 269 -9.74 5.63 -12.71
C GLY A 269 -9.07 6.89 -13.25
N ARG A 270 -9.78 7.77 -13.96
CA ARG A 270 -9.19 9.02 -14.50
C ARG A 270 -8.95 10.05 -13.41
N ALA A 271 -7.93 10.90 -13.59
CA ALA A 271 -7.65 12.02 -12.70
C ALA A 271 -7.93 13.36 -13.38
N LYS A 272 -8.48 14.29 -12.59
CA LYS A 272 -8.58 15.71 -12.90
C LYS A 272 -7.79 16.50 -11.86
N ILE A 273 -7.11 17.56 -12.30
CA ILE A 273 -6.46 18.50 -11.39
C ILE A 273 -7.55 19.20 -10.58
N ASP A 274 -7.39 19.17 -9.27
CA ASP A 274 -8.19 19.91 -8.30
C ASP A 274 -7.25 20.49 -7.25
N ARG A 275 -6.79 21.73 -7.46
CA ARG A 275 -5.83 22.40 -6.57
C ARG A 275 -6.40 22.66 -5.17
N GLY A 276 -7.72 22.59 -5.00
CA GLY A 276 -8.38 22.69 -3.71
C GLY A 276 -8.31 21.38 -2.91
N MET A 277 -7.99 20.25 -3.53
CA MET A 277 -7.93 18.96 -2.85
C MET A 277 -6.75 18.90 -1.87
N GLN A 278 -7.05 19.09 -0.60
CA GLN A 278 -6.14 18.90 0.53
C GLN A 278 -6.37 17.55 1.20
N VAL A 279 -5.27 16.89 1.60
CA VAL A 279 -5.28 15.64 2.37
C VAL A 279 -4.15 15.71 3.39
N SER A 280 -4.45 15.45 4.66
CA SER A 280 -3.45 15.35 5.73
C SER A 280 -3.00 13.90 5.93
N GLU A 281 -1.77 13.72 6.42
CA GLU A 281 -1.25 12.41 6.85
C GLU A 281 -1.84 11.94 8.19
#